data_AF-A0AAJ2R965-F1
#
_entry.id   AF-A0AAJ2R965-F1
#
_cell.length_a   1.000
_cell.length_b   1.000
_cell.length_c   1.000
_cell.angle_alpha   90.00
_cell.angle_beta   90.00
_cell.angle_gamma   90.00
#
_symmetry.space_group_name_H-M   'P 1'
#
loop_
_entity.id
_entity.type
_entity.pdbx_description
1 polymer ?
#
loop_
_entity_poly.entity_id
_entity_poly.type
_entity_poly.pdbx_seq_one_letter_code
_entity_poly.pdbx_strand_id
1 'polypeptide(L)'
;MAKKKLPAPRLQLRWMLSAADPAHQWECHYELVMPLRGGDIRAERIGPRGGKLSALKELAIPMKPPTLRGGKSTPCTCPFKGTRFYDAPYRDGAHAQWDAAALGNLPLFVIAPDGMAFSHADDLKKQAAQHPTGHKES
;
A
#
# COMPACT_ATOMS: atom_id res chain seq x y z
N MET A 1 15.33 -6.19 10.23
CA MET A 1 14.58 -5.06 10.84
C MET A 1 13.15 -5.52 11.04
N ALA A 2 12.57 -5.36 12.25
CA ALA A 2 11.17 -5.73 12.47
C ALA A 2 10.27 -4.89 11.55
N LYS A 3 9.38 -5.55 10.77
CA LYS A 3 8.38 -4.83 9.96
C LYS A 3 7.55 -3.98 10.91
N LYS A 4 7.60 -2.65 10.75
CA LYS A 4 6.79 -1.72 11.54
C LYS A 4 5.33 -2.13 11.38
N LYS A 5 4.64 -2.41 12.50
CA LYS A 5 3.23 -2.77 12.47
C LYS A 5 2.44 -1.54 12.00
N LEU A 6 1.75 -1.66 10.88
CA LEU A 6 0.90 -0.60 10.34
C LEU A 6 -0.43 -0.55 11.11
N PRO A 7 -1.08 0.63 11.19
CA PRO A 7 -2.40 0.73 11.80
C PRO A 7 -3.44 -0.04 10.98
N ALA A 8 -4.50 -0.50 11.63
CA ALA A 8 -5.67 -1.09 10.99
C ALA A 8 -6.94 -0.58 11.73
N PRO A 9 -8.02 -0.19 11.02
CA PRO A 9 -8.19 -0.27 9.58
C PRO A 9 -7.33 0.73 8.79
N ARG A 10 -6.99 0.39 7.55
CA ARG A 10 -6.22 1.25 6.63
C ARG A 10 -6.56 0.92 5.18
N LEU A 11 -6.34 1.88 4.29
CA LEU A 11 -6.21 1.59 2.87
C LEU A 11 -4.73 1.38 2.52
N GLN A 12 -4.46 0.46 1.61
CA GLN A 12 -3.11 0.28 1.09
C GLN A 12 -3.07 -0.01 -0.41
N LEU A 13 -1.99 0.44 -1.03
CA LEU A 13 -1.62 0.24 -2.42
C LEU A 13 -0.34 -0.60 -2.43
N ARG A 14 -0.48 -1.90 -2.67
CA ARG A 14 0.61 -2.87 -2.49
C ARG A 14 1.14 -3.35 -3.82
N TRP A 15 2.40 -3.03 -4.08
CA TRP A 15 3.12 -3.48 -5.26
C TRP A 15 3.63 -4.92 -5.10
N MET A 16 3.47 -5.71 -6.14
CA MET A 16 4.01 -7.06 -6.27
C MET A 16 4.54 -7.28 -7.69
N LEU A 17 5.43 -8.26 -7.83
CA LEU A 17 5.73 -8.80 -9.15
C LEU A 17 4.46 -9.43 -9.72
N SER A 18 4.17 -9.10 -10.97
CA SER A 18 3.08 -9.70 -11.73
C SER A 18 3.35 -11.18 -11.97
N ALA A 19 2.35 -12.01 -11.69
CA ALA A 19 2.42 -13.44 -12.00
C ALA A 19 1.80 -13.75 -13.38
N ALA A 20 1.03 -12.81 -13.94
CA ALA A 20 0.14 -13.06 -15.07
C ALA A 20 0.73 -12.71 -16.45
N ASP A 21 1.67 -11.77 -16.54
CA ASP A 21 2.15 -11.26 -17.83
C ASP A 21 3.63 -10.80 -17.79
N PRO A 22 4.54 -11.37 -18.60
CA PRO A 22 5.93 -10.91 -18.70
C PRO A 22 6.08 -9.45 -19.20
N ALA A 23 5.11 -8.93 -19.95
CA ALA A 23 5.13 -7.55 -20.47
C ALA A 23 4.80 -6.51 -19.38
N HIS A 24 3.99 -6.89 -18.38
CA HIS A 24 3.64 -6.07 -17.23
C HIS A 24 4.27 -6.64 -15.97
N GLN A 25 5.45 -6.16 -15.61
CA GLN A 25 6.23 -6.76 -14.51
C GLN A 25 5.64 -6.53 -13.12
N TRP A 26 4.73 -5.56 -12.95
CA TRP A 26 4.24 -5.16 -11.63
C TRP A 26 2.72 -5.09 -11.57
N GLU A 27 2.17 -5.64 -10.48
CA GLU A 27 0.77 -5.54 -10.07
C GLU A 27 0.69 -4.62 -8.84
N CYS A 28 -0.26 -3.68 -8.84
CA CYS A 28 -0.63 -2.93 -7.65
C CYS A 28 -2.00 -3.37 -7.14
N HIS A 29 -2.03 -3.89 -5.92
CA HIS A 29 -3.24 -4.30 -5.23
C HIS A 29 -3.77 -3.13 -4.42
N TYR A 30 -4.99 -2.70 -4.74
CA TYR A 30 -5.71 -1.74 -3.92
C TYR A 30 -6.57 -2.49 -2.89
N GLU A 31 -6.28 -2.30 -1.61
CA GLU A 31 -6.82 -3.12 -0.53
C GLU A 31 -7.32 -2.28 0.64
N LEU A 32 -8.48 -2.66 1.20
CA LEU A 32 -8.91 -2.28 2.53
C LEU A 32 -8.41 -3.34 3.52
N VAL A 33 -7.59 -2.94 4.48
CA VAL A 33 -7.09 -3.84 5.52
C VAL A 33 -7.89 -3.65 6.80
N MET A 34 -8.48 -4.75 7.27
CA MET A 34 -9.30 -4.80 8.48
C MET A 34 -8.58 -5.56 9.59
N PRO A 35 -8.62 -5.10 10.85
CA PRO A 35 -8.14 -5.90 11.97
C PRO A 35 -9.08 -7.09 12.20
N LEU A 36 -8.50 -8.24 12.54
CA LEU A 36 -9.25 -9.44 12.93
C LEU A 36 -9.12 -9.67 14.43
N ARG A 37 -10.23 -10.05 15.07
CA ARG A 37 -10.28 -10.36 16.51
C ARG A 37 -10.05 -11.86 16.75
N GLY A 38 -9.80 -12.22 18.02
CA GLY A 38 -9.79 -13.63 18.42
C GLY A 38 -11.16 -14.28 18.15
N GLY A 39 -11.16 -15.47 17.56
CA GLY A 39 -12.39 -16.18 17.18
C GLY A 39 -13.05 -15.67 15.89
N ASP A 40 -12.40 -14.77 15.15
CA ASP A 40 -12.89 -14.36 13.83
C ASP A 40 -12.67 -15.49 12.82
N ILE A 41 -13.76 -16.01 12.24
CA ILE A 41 -13.70 -17.11 11.26
C ILE A 41 -12.86 -16.75 10.03
N ARG A 42 -12.77 -15.47 9.67
CA ARG A 42 -11.94 -14.99 8.54
C ARG A 42 -10.45 -15.08 8.85
N ALA A 43 -10.09 -15.19 10.13
CA ALA A 43 -8.72 -15.37 10.56
C ALA A 43 -8.27 -16.84 10.49
N GLU A 44 -9.20 -17.78 10.40
CA GLU A 44 -8.91 -19.20 10.41
C GLU A 44 -8.17 -19.62 9.14
N ARG A 45 -7.12 -20.42 9.31
CA ARG A 45 -6.29 -20.92 8.21
C ARG A 45 -5.98 -22.39 8.42
N ILE A 46 -6.15 -23.15 7.35
CA ILE A 46 -5.81 -24.57 7.27
C ILE A 46 -4.62 -24.69 6.32
N GLY A 47 -3.58 -25.37 6.77
CA GLY A 47 -2.40 -25.63 5.96
C GLY A 47 -2.66 -26.70 4.90
N PRO A 48 -1.75 -26.88 3.92
CA PRO A 48 -1.91 -27.82 2.81
C PRO A 48 -2.13 -29.29 3.24
N ARG A 49 -1.75 -29.63 4.47
CA ARG A 49 -1.90 -30.98 5.06
C ARG A 49 -3.00 -31.06 6.13
N GLY A 50 -3.96 -30.14 6.12
CA GLY A 50 -5.08 -30.12 7.07
C GLY A 50 -4.76 -29.60 8.48
N GLY A 51 -3.50 -29.28 8.79
CA GLY A 51 -3.10 -28.73 10.08
C GLY A 51 -3.53 -27.26 10.25
N LYS A 52 -4.02 -26.89 11.44
CA LYS A 52 -4.39 -25.51 11.79
C LYS A 52 -3.15 -24.61 11.81
N LEU A 53 -3.19 -23.53 11.03
CA LEU A 53 -2.15 -22.50 11.03
C LEU A 53 -2.48 -21.41 12.06
N SER A 54 -1.48 -20.58 12.37
CA SER A 54 -1.69 -19.39 13.19
C SER A 54 -2.75 -18.49 12.55
N ALA A 55 -3.73 -18.08 13.36
CA ALA A 55 -4.79 -17.18 12.91
C ALA A 55 -4.22 -15.86 12.37
N LEU A 56 -4.83 -15.33 11.31
CA LEU A 56 -4.50 -14.01 10.79
C LEU A 56 -4.87 -12.93 11.82
N LYS A 57 -4.07 -11.86 11.85
CA LYS A 57 -4.37 -10.67 12.68
C LYS A 57 -5.06 -9.57 11.88
N GLU A 58 -4.96 -9.63 10.56
CA GLU A 58 -5.51 -8.65 9.62
C GLU A 58 -5.99 -9.37 8.36
N LEU A 59 -7.06 -8.85 7.76
CA LEU A 59 -7.57 -9.28 6.47
C LEU A 59 -7.39 -8.15 5.46
N ALA A 60 -6.71 -8.42 4.34
CA ALA A 60 -6.66 -7.52 3.19
C ALA A 60 -7.79 -7.89 2.23
N ILE A 61 -8.72 -6.95 2.02
CA ILE A 61 -9.86 -7.08 1.12
C ILE A 61 -9.55 -6.30 -0.16
N PRO A 62 -9.45 -6.96 -1.33
CA PRO A 62 -9.25 -6.26 -2.59
C PRO A 62 -10.45 -5.34 -2.88
N MET A 63 -10.17 -4.06 -3.15
CA MET A 63 -11.19 -3.08 -3.54
C MET A 63 -11.53 -3.17 -5.04
N LYS A 64 -10.60 -3.72 -5.82
CA LYS A 64 -10.74 -4.02 -7.26
C LYS A 64 -9.70 -5.07 -7.69
N PRO A 65 -9.80 -5.62 -8.91
CA PRO A 65 -8.70 -6.37 -9.52
C PRO A 65 -7.41 -5.54 -9.57
N PRO A 66 -6.22 -6.16 -9.45
CA PRO A 66 -4.95 -5.45 -9.47
C PRO A 66 -4.77 -4.61 -10.74
N THR A 67 -4.14 -3.45 -10.59
CA THR A 67 -3.75 -2.64 -11.74
C THR A 67 -2.34 -3.00 -12.18
N LEU A 68 -2.10 -3.02 -13.49
CA LEU A 68 -0.82 -3.43 -14.07
C LEU A 68 0.06 -2.22 -14.39
N ARG A 69 1.37 -2.37 -14.22
CA ARG A 69 2.38 -1.40 -14.67
C ARG A 69 3.50 -2.10 -15.42
N GLY A 70 3.77 -1.63 -16.63
CA GLY A 70 4.94 -2.02 -17.42
C GLY A 70 6.23 -1.34 -16.95
N GLY A 71 7.37 -1.94 -17.29
CA GLY A 71 8.70 -1.38 -17.04
C GLY A 71 9.54 -2.16 -16.04
N LYS A 72 10.87 -1.97 -16.12
CA LYS A 72 11.88 -2.71 -15.34
C LYS A 72 12.18 -2.09 -13.97
N SER A 73 11.79 -0.85 -13.75
CA SER A 73 12.07 -0.12 -12.51
C SER A 73 11.23 -0.68 -11.36
N THR A 74 11.90 -1.09 -10.28
CA THR A 74 11.23 -1.55 -9.06
C THR A 74 10.38 -0.43 -8.46
N PRO A 75 9.09 -0.68 -8.17
CA PRO A 75 8.24 0.28 -7.49
C PRO A 75 8.83 0.86 -6.21
N CYS A 76 8.46 2.10 -5.92
CA CYS A 76 8.93 2.86 -4.76
C CYS A 76 10.46 3.11 -4.72
N THR A 77 11.16 2.91 -5.85
CA THR A 77 12.62 3.08 -5.95
C THR A 77 12.98 3.90 -7.18
N CYS A 78 13.72 5.00 -6.98
CA CYS A 78 14.25 5.78 -8.10
C CYS A 78 15.34 4.97 -8.80
N PRO A 79 15.23 4.68 -10.12
CA PRO A 79 16.18 3.80 -10.81
C PRO A 79 17.59 4.39 -10.90
N PHE A 80 17.73 5.72 -10.86
CA PHE A 80 19.03 6.39 -10.99
C PHE A 80 19.75 6.61 -9.66
N LYS A 81 19.01 6.78 -8.57
CA LYS A 81 19.56 7.16 -7.25
C LYS A 81 19.37 6.10 -6.16
N GLY A 82 18.56 5.08 -6.41
CA GLY A 82 18.14 4.10 -5.40
C GLY A 82 17.27 4.68 -4.28
N THR A 83 16.96 5.98 -4.32
CA THR A 83 16.16 6.66 -3.30
C THR A 83 14.74 6.14 -3.28
N ARG A 84 14.20 5.96 -2.07
CA ARG A 84 12.88 5.37 -1.84
C ARG A 84 11.82 6.45 -1.72
N PHE A 85 10.66 6.25 -2.36
CA PHE A 85 9.60 7.26 -2.43
C PHE A 85 8.19 6.64 -2.44
N TYR A 86 7.18 7.46 -2.14
CA TYR A 86 5.76 7.08 -2.22
C TYR A 86 5.34 6.97 -3.69
N ASP A 87 5.11 5.73 -4.16
CA ASP A 87 4.82 5.43 -5.57
C ASP A 87 3.37 4.95 -5.72
N ALA A 88 2.42 5.88 -5.76
CA ALA A 88 1.01 5.55 -5.96
C ALA A 88 0.70 5.32 -7.44
N PRO A 89 -0.03 4.24 -7.80
CA PRO A 89 -0.45 4.00 -9.17
C PRO A 89 -1.56 4.97 -9.59
N TYR A 90 -1.60 5.34 -10.87
CA TYR A 90 -2.67 6.10 -11.55
C TYR A 90 -3.15 7.38 -10.85
N ARG A 91 -2.90 8.55 -11.46
CA ARG A 91 -3.37 9.86 -10.97
C ARG A 91 -3.04 10.06 -9.47
N ASP A 92 -1.80 9.75 -9.10
CA ASP A 92 -1.25 9.96 -7.76
C ASP A 92 -2.04 9.28 -6.62
N GLY A 93 -2.77 8.21 -6.94
CA GLY A 93 -3.59 7.47 -5.98
C GLY A 93 -4.86 8.20 -5.53
N ALA A 94 -5.37 9.17 -6.32
CA ALA A 94 -6.53 9.99 -5.97
C ALA A 94 -7.74 9.19 -5.46
N HIS A 95 -8.04 8.03 -6.08
CA HIS A 95 -9.18 7.20 -5.65
C HIS A 95 -9.02 6.66 -4.23
N ALA A 96 -7.80 6.23 -3.86
CA ALA A 96 -7.54 5.77 -2.50
C ALA A 96 -7.63 6.93 -1.49
N GLN A 97 -7.36 8.17 -1.91
CA GLN A 97 -7.55 9.36 -1.08
C GLN A 97 -9.04 9.69 -0.89
N TRP A 98 -9.85 9.61 -1.95
CA TRP A 98 -11.30 9.81 -1.87
C TRP A 98 -11.97 8.76 -0.99
N ASP A 99 -11.61 7.49 -1.16
CA ASP A 99 -12.13 6.40 -0.34
C ASP A 99 -11.66 6.53 1.11
N ALA A 100 -10.41 6.95 1.35
CA ALA A 100 -9.91 7.20 2.70
C ALA A 100 -10.78 8.24 3.41
N ALA A 101 -11.09 9.35 2.73
CA ALA A 101 -11.95 10.40 3.27
C ALA A 101 -13.38 9.89 3.53
N ALA A 102 -13.98 9.17 2.57
CA ALA A 102 -15.31 8.61 2.69
C ALA A 102 -15.45 7.57 3.82
N LEU A 103 -14.37 6.83 4.12
CA LEU A 103 -14.33 5.80 5.16
C LEU A 103 -13.91 6.33 6.54
N GLY A 104 -13.99 7.64 6.77
CA GLY A 104 -13.68 8.26 8.06
C GLY A 104 -12.19 8.58 8.24
N ASN A 105 -11.54 9.06 7.18
CA ASN A 105 -10.13 9.43 7.14
C ASN A 105 -9.17 8.29 7.50
N LEU A 106 -9.39 7.11 6.90
CA LEU A 106 -8.50 5.97 7.09
C LEU A 106 -7.06 6.30 6.66
N PRO A 107 -6.03 5.82 7.39
CA PRO A 107 -4.66 6.01 6.97
C PRO A 107 -4.39 5.26 5.66
N LEU A 108 -3.64 5.90 4.75
CA LEU A 108 -3.30 5.38 3.43
C LEU A 108 -1.80 5.12 3.31
N PHE A 109 -1.45 3.93 2.82
CA PHE A 109 -0.06 3.51 2.61
C PHE A 109 0.19 3.00 1.20
N VAL A 110 1.41 3.22 0.70
CA VAL A 110 1.97 2.45 -0.41
C VAL A 110 2.94 1.41 0.17
N ILE A 111 2.81 0.15 -0.26
CA ILE A 111 3.67 -0.96 0.16
C ILE A 111 4.52 -1.39 -1.03
N ALA A 112 5.84 -1.28 -0.90
CA ALA A 112 6.79 -1.72 -1.91
C ALA A 112 6.89 -3.25 -1.98
N PRO A 113 7.48 -3.82 -3.06
CA PRO A 113 7.62 -5.27 -3.22
C PRO A 113 8.40 -5.98 -2.09
N ASP A 114 9.34 -5.28 -1.45
CA ASP A 114 10.09 -5.76 -0.29
C ASP A 114 9.33 -5.66 1.05
N GLY A 115 8.12 -5.10 1.02
CA GLY A 115 7.25 -4.88 2.18
C GLY A 115 7.53 -3.59 2.94
N MET A 116 8.41 -2.71 2.46
CA MET A 116 8.57 -1.37 3.03
C MET A 116 7.29 -0.54 2.78
N ALA A 117 6.83 0.16 3.82
CA ALA A 117 5.62 0.96 3.77
C ALA A 117 5.93 2.46 3.76
N PHE A 118 5.18 3.21 2.95
CA PHE A 118 5.23 4.66 2.84
C PHE A 118 3.85 5.24 3.21
N SER A 119 3.83 6.14 4.19
CA SER A 119 2.60 6.84 4.59
C SER A 119 2.32 7.99 3.63
N HIS A 120 1.09 8.09 3.15
CA HIS A 120 0.68 9.23 2.32
C HIS A 120 0.82 10.56 3.10
N ALA A 121 0.50 10.57 4.39
CA ALA A 121 0.63 11.77 5.22
C ALA A 121 2.09 12.23 5.38
N ASP A 122 3.04 11.30 5.46
CA ASP A 122 4.47 11.65 5.53
C ASP A 122 4.98 12.15 4.18
N ASP A 123 4.44 11.63 3.09
CA ASP A 123 4.77 12.09 1.74
C ASP A 123 4.27 13.52 1.49
N LEU A 124 3.03 13.84 1.85
CA LEU A 124 2.49 15.20 1.78
C LEU A 124 3.33 16.20 2.59
N LYS A 125 3.76 15.82 3.80
CA LYS A 125 4.66 16.66 4.62
C LYS A 125 6.00 16.91 3.94
N LYS A 126 6.58 15.91 3.27
CA LYS A 126 7.83 16.05 2.52
C LYS A 126 7.66 16.98 1.31
N GLN A 127 6.56 16.84 0.57
CA GLN A 127 6.26 17.70 -0.57
C GLN A 127 6.08 19.16 -0.14
N ALA A 128 5.32 19.40 0.95
CA ALA A 128 5.13 20.74 1.51
C ALA A 128 6.45 21.38 1.98
N ALA A 129 7.38 20.59 2.54
CA ALA A 129 8.69 21.07 2.95
C ALA A 129 9.63 21.42 1.77
N GLN A 130 9.43 20.79 0.60
CA GLN A 130 10.22 21.05 -0.62
C GLN A 130 9.71 22.25 -1.41
N HIS A 131 8.43 22.60 -1.25
CA HIS A 131 7.81 23.79 -1.85
C HIS A 131 7.15 24.65 -0.77
N PRO A 132 7.93 25.38 0.06
CA PRO A 132 7.34 26.35 0.97
C PRO A 132 6.60 27.38 0.11
N THR A 133 5.28 27.44 0.25
CA THR A 133 4.46 28.46 -0.40
C THR A 133 4.86 29.82 0.13
N GLY A 134 5.80 30.46 -0.56
CA GLY A 134 6.16 31.85 -0.35
C GLY A 134 5.05 32.75 -0.87
N HIS A 135 3.99 32.95 -0.07
CA HIS A 135 3.21 34.17 -0.18
C HIS A 135 4.06 35.31 0.38
N LYS A 136 4.80 35.98 -0.51
CA LYS A 136 5.11 37.40 -0.30
C LYS A 136 3.84 38.16 -0.68
N GLU A 137 3.10 38.60 0.32
CA GLU A 137 2.26 39.78 0.15
C GLU A 137 3.22 40.97 -0.07
N SER A 138 3.05 41.62 -1.21
CA SER A 138 3.66 42.89 -1.59
C SER A 138 2.60 43.97 -1.55
#